data_AF-A0A382EZX1-F1
#
_entry.id   AF-A0A382EZX1-F1
#
_cell.length_a   1.000
_cell.length_b   1.000
_cell.length_c   1.000
_cell.angle_alpha   90.00
_cell.angle_beta   90.00
_cell.angle_gamma   90.00
#
_symmetry.space_group_name_H-M   'P 1'
#
loop_
_entity.id
_entity.type
_entity.pdbx_description
1 polymer ?
#
loop_
_entity_poly.entity_id
_entity_poly.type
_entity_poly.pdbx_seq_one_letter_code
_entity_poly.pdbx_strand_id
1 'polypeptide(L)'
;MHHFLSKNFDENYTIVELNDDWGPGAFDEKLEAIIVSEETERVALNLNQKRESRNLKELKVVIISLVLDKNGKKISSTRIRNNEIDTDMC
;
A
#
# COMPACT_ATOMS: atom_id res chain seq x y z
N MET A 1 6.67 15.22 2.22
CA MET A 1 5.60 14.31 1.76
C MET A 1 4.68 14.98 0.76
N HIS A 2 3.97 16.06 1.13
CA HIS A 2 3.01 16.74 0.26
C HIS A 2 3.61 17.26 -1.07
N HIS A 3 4.85 17.77 -1.03
CA HIS A 3 5.55 18.31 -2.20
C HIS A 3 5.90 17.25 -3.27
N PHE A 4 6.08 15.99 -2.90
CA PHE A 4 6.41 14.93 -3.85
C PHE A 4 5.18 14.52 -4.65
N LEU A 5 4.02 14.42 -4.00
CA LEU A 5 2.77 14.02 -4.65
C LEU A 5 2.29 15.10 -5.61
N SER A 6 2.24 16.36 -5.17
CA SER A 6 1.80 17.49 -6.02
C SER A 6 2.68 17.75 -7.24
N LYS A 7 3.92 17.24 -7.25
CA LYS A 7 4.87 17.44 -8.36
C LYS A 7 4.82 16.29 -9.39
N ASN A 8 4.41 15.10 -8.96
CA ASN A 8 4.47 13.89 -9.80
C ASN A 8 3.08 13.35 -10.17
N PHE A 9 2.02 13.81 -9.51
CA PHE A 9 0.65 13.38 -9.76
C PHE A 9 -0.26 14.61 -9.84
N ASP A 10 -0.87 14.83 -10.99
CA ASP A 10 -1.89 15.87 -11.22
C ASP A 10 -3.31 15.44 -10.76
N GLU A 11 -3.45 14.21 -10.27
CA GLU A 11 -4.72 13.65 -9.82
C GLU A 11 -5.01 13.92 -8.33
N ASN A 12 -6.30 13.90 -7.97
CA ASN A 12 -6.74 14.07 -6.58
C ASN A 12 -6.25 12.91 -5.71
N TYR A 13 -5.48 13.22 -4.66
CA TYR A 13 -5.03 12.23 -3.67
C TYR A 13 -5.51 12.59 -2.26
N THR A 14 -5.87 11.57 -1.49
CA THR A 14 -6.21 11.71 -0.08
C THR A 14 -5.23 10.86 0.73
N ILE A 15 -4.48 11.50 1.62
CA ILE A 15 -3.61 10.79 2.56
C ILE A 15 -4.42 10.56 3.83
N VAL A 16 -4.53 9.31 4.24
CA VAL A 16 -5.20 8.95 5.49
C VAL A 16 -4.29 8.09 6.34
N GLU A 17 -4.24 8.38 7.63
CA GLU A 17 -3.50 7.58 8.59
C GLU A 17 -4.19 6.23 8.82
N LEU A 18 -3.40 5.16 8.78
CA LEU A 18 -3.87 3.81 9.09
C LEU A 18 -3.78 3.60 10.60
N ASN A 19 -4.93 3.70 11.29
CA ASN A 19 -5.04 3.40 12.73
C ASN A 19 -5.39 1.92 13.01
N ASP A 20 -5.69 1.16 11.95
CA ASP A 20 -5.97 -0.27 11.99
C ASP A 20 -5.38 -0.94 10.73
N ASP A 21 -5.50 -2.28 10.62
CA ASP A 21 -4.91 -3.08 9.54
C ASP A 21 -5.37 -2.68 8.12
N TRP A 22 -6.46 -1.91 7.99
CA TRP A 22 -7.05 -1.57 6.68
C TRP A 22 -7.28 -0.07 6.46
N GLY A 23 -7.30 0.71 7.53
CA GLY A 23 -7.63 2.13 7.53
C GLY A 23 -9.11 2.43 7.29
N PRO A 24 -9.52 3.69 7.44
CA PRO A 24 -10.91 4.10 7.32
C PRO A 24 -11.46 3.94 5.88
N GLY A 25 -10.59 3.85 4.87
CA GLY A 25 -11.00 3.65 3.49
C GLY A 25 -11.45 2.23 3.17
N ALA A 26 -11.08 1.23 3.97
CA ALA A 26 -11.24 -0.19 3.64
C ALA A 26 -12.68 -0.64 3.34
N PHE A 27 -13.66 0.04 3.93
CA PHE A 27 -15.09 -0.24 3.76
C PHE A 27 -15.81 0.83 2.94
N ASP A 28 -15.08 1.72 2.26
CA ASP A 28 -15.69 2.67 1.33
C ASP A 28 -16.24 1.90 0.11
N GLU A 29 -17.49 2.19 -0.22
CA GLU A 29 -18.22 1.61 -1.35
C GLU A 29 -17.65 2.08 -2.69
N LYS A 30 -16.99 3.23 -2.71
CA LYS A 30 -16.38 3.83 -3.90
C LYS A 30 -15.05 3.20 -4.29
N LEU A 31 -14.47 2.37 -3.43
CA LEU A 31 -13.23 1.66 -3.75
C LEU A 31 -13.50 0.51 -4.72
N GLU A 32 -12.71 0.47 -5.79
CA GLU A 32 -12.80 -0.57 -6.82
C GLU A 32 -11.64 -1.57 -6.77
N ALA A 33 -10.47 -1.14 -6.28
CA ALA A 33 -9.25 -1.93 -6.28
C ALA A 33 -8.38 -1.64 -5.05
N ILE A 34 -7.55 -2.62 -4.70
CA ILE A 34 -6.51 -2.51 -3.67
C ILE A 34 -5.19 -3.04 -4.22
N ILE A 35 -4.12 -2.27 -4.03
CA ILE A 35 -2.76 -2.67 -4.43
C ILE A 35 -2.04 -3.13 -3.17
N VAL A 36 -1.53 -4.35 -3.19
CA VAL A 36 -0.82 -4.97 -2.07
C VAL A 36 0.47 -5.63 -2.51
N SER A 37 1.42 -5.78 -1.59
CA SER A 37 2.58 -6.62 -1.82
C SER A 37 2.25 -8.11 -1.61
N GLU A 38 3.09 -9.01 -2.11
CA GLU A 38 2.97 -10.45 -1.81
C GLU A 38 2.91 -10.74 -0.30
N GLU A 39 3.63 -9.97 0.52
CA GLU A 39 3.63 -10.12 1.99
C GLU A 39 2.25 -9.79 2.62
N THR A 40 1.49 -8.91 1.97
CA THR A 40 0.21 -8.39 2.47
C THR A 40 -1.00 -8.92 1.70
N GLU A 41 -0.82 -9.91 0.81
CA GLU A 41 -1.90 -10.57 0.06
C GLU A 41 -2.99 -11.13 1.00
N ARG A 42 -2.58 -11.79 2.09
CA ARG A 42 -3.52 -12.36 3.07
C ARG A 42 -4.41 -11.29 3.71
N VAL A 43 -3.87 -10.07 3.90
CA VAL A 43 -4.63 -8.95 4.47
C VAL A 43 -5.71 -8.48 3.49
N ALA A 44 -5.38 -8.42 2.19
CA ALA A 44 -6.35 -8.07 1.15
C ALA A 44 -7.48 -9.11 1.02
N LEU A 45 -7.16 -10.41 1.09
CA LEU A 45 -8.17 -11.47 1.08
C LEU A 45 -9.11 -11.38 2.29
N ASN A 46 -8.55 -11.19 3.49
CA ASN A 46 -9.35 -10.98 4.70
C ASN A 46 -10.24 -9.73 4.61
N LEU A 47 -9.77 -8.68 3.94
CA LEU A 47 -10.57 -7.48 3.70
C LEU A 47 -11.78 -7.79 2.80
N ASN A 48 -11.60 -8.51 1.70
CA ASN A 48 -12.71 -8.88 0.82
C ASN A 48 -13.74 -9.75 1.54
N GLN A 49 -13.32 -10.70 2.37
CA GLN A 49 -14.24 -11.49 3.20
C GLN A 49 -15.08 -10.62 4.14
N LYS A 50 -14.47 -9.59 4.76
CA LYS A 50 -15.20 -8.64 5.61
C LYS A 50 -16.12 -7.71 4.81
N ARG A 51 -15.77 -7.42 3.55
CA ARG A 51 -16.62 -6.64 2.63
C ARG A 51 -17.83 -7.46 2.22
N GLU A 52 -17.64 -8.73 1.86
CA GLU A 52 -18.72 -9.66 1.54
C GLU A 52 -19.70 -9.81 2.71
N SER A 53 -19.19 -9.98 3.94
CA SER A 53 -20.03 -10.08 5.14
C SER A 53 -20.87 -8.81 5.42
N ARG A 54 -20.53 -7.68 4.78
CA ARG A 54 -21.21 -6.38 4.88
C ARG A 54 -22.01 -6.04 3.63
N ASN A 55 -22.17 -6.99 2.69
CA ASN A 55 -22.78 -6.76 1.36
C ASN A 55 -22.07 -5.68 0.52
N LEU A 56 -20.77 -5.47 0.75
CA LEU A 56 -19.95 -4.56 -0.05
C LEU A 56 -19.33 -5.31 -1.22
N LYS A 57 -19.16 -4.61 -2.34
CA LYS A 57 -18.48 -5.15 -3.52
C LYS A 57 -17.03 -5.50 -3.20
N GLU A 58 -16.58 -6.68 -3.62
CA GLU A 58 -15.17 -7.07 -3.51
C GLU A 58 -14.25 -6.10 -4.24
N LEU A 59 -13.08 -5.85 -3.66
CA LEU A 59 -12.03 -5.06 -4.28
C LEU A 59 -11.20 -5.94 -5.22
N LYS A 60 -10.84 -5.38 -6.39
CA LYS A 60 -9.85 -6.00 -7.25
C LYS A 60 -8.48 -5.96 -6.58
N VAL A 61 -7.95 -7.12 -6.19
CA VAL A 61 -6.63 -7.24 -5.56
C VAL A 61 -5.56 -7.26 -6.64
N VAL A 62 -4.65 -6.28 -6.62
CA VAL A 62 -3.47 -6.21 -7.49
C VAL A 62 -2.24 -6.48 -6.63
N ILE A 63 -1.59 -7.62 -6.85
CA ILE A 63 -0.38 -8.01 -6.14
C ILE A 63 0.82 -7.47 -6.89
N ILE A 64 1.65 -6.69 -6.20
CA ILE A 64 2.94 -6.19 -6.71
C ILE A 64 4.09 -6.88 -5.99
N SER A 65 5.10 -7.29 -6.74
CA SER A 65 6.34 -7.81 -6.16
C SER A 65 7.09 -6.67 -5.46
N LEU A 66 7.59 -6.92 -4.26
CA LEU A 66 8.46 -5.97 -3.59
C LEU A 66 9.80 -5.90 -4.32
N VAL A 67 10.28 -4.69 -4.59
CA VAL A 67 11.64 -4.51 -5.10
C VAL A 67 12.60 -4.85 -3.95
N LEU A 68 13.28 -5.99 -4.08
CA LEU A 68 14.34 -6.42 -3.18
C LEU A 68 15.60 -5.59 -3.47
N ASP A 69 16.37 -5.26 -2.42
CA ASP A 69 17.72 -4.73 -2.63
C ASP A 69 18.63 -5.82 -3.24
N LYS A 70 19.79 -5.42 -3.77
CA LYS A 70 20.82 -6.32 -4.35
C LYS A 70 21.30 -7.44 -3.42
N ASN A 71 20.96 -7.39 -2.13
CA ASN A 71 21.29 -8.40 -1.13
C ASN A 71 20.07 -9.27 -0.76
N GLY A 72 18.97 -9.17 -1.51
CA GLY A 72 17.74 -9.94 -1.27
C GLY A 72 16.93 -9.47 -0.07
N LYS A 73 17.24 -8.30 0.50
CA LYS A 73 16.53 -7.76 1.67
C LYS A 73 15.55 -6.68 1.24
N LYS A 74 14.35 -6.68 1.82
CA LYS A 74 13.31 -5.68 1.53
C LYS A 74 13.86 -4.27 1.77
N ILE A 75 13.69 -3.38 0.79
CA ILE A 75 13.92 -1.94 0.96
C ILE A 75 12.78 -1.42 1.83
N SER A 76 13.08 -0.99 3.05
CA SER A 76 12.12 -0.37 3.96
C SER A 76 12.49 1.08 4.22
N SER A 77 11.46 1.94 4.35
CA SER A 77 11.61 3.36 4.68
C SER A 77 12.38 3.59 5.97
N THR A 78 12.32 2.65 6.92
CA THR A 78 13.12 2.66 8.16
C THR A 78 14.63 2.61 7.89
N ARG A 79 15.08 1.78 6.94
CA ARG A 79 16.51 1.61 6.62
C ARG A 79 17.08 2.79 5.83
N ILE A 80 16.27 3.39 4.95
CA ILE A 80 16.63 4.63 4.23
C ILE A 80 16.82 5.78 5.23
N ARG A 81 15.88 5.94 6.17
CA ARG A 81 15.95 7.02 7.17
C ARG A 81 17.09 6.85 8.17
N ASN A 82 17.53 5.61 8.38
CA ASN A 82 18.69 5.27 9.21
C ASN A 82 20.04 5.32 8.45
N ASN A 83 20.08 5.79 7.20
CA ASN A 83 21.29 5.80 6.36
C ASN A 83 21.94 4.42 6.15
N GLU A 84 21.20 3.32 6.30
CA GLU A 84 21.72 1.96 6.11
C GLU A 84 21.70 1.51 4.63
N ILE A 85 21.18 2.34 3.73
CA ILE A 85 21.08 2.07 2.31
C ILE A 85 21.60 3.30 1.58
N ASP A 86 22.68 3.11 0.82
CA ASP A 86 23.29 4.14 0.00
C ASP A 86 22.37 4.47 -1.19
N THR A 87 22.23 5.76 -1.50
CA THR A 87 21.25 6.25 -2.48
C THR A 87 21.69 6.05 -3.94
N ASP A 88 22.92 5.59 -4.14
CA ASP A 88 23.56 5.39 -5.45
C ASP A 88 23.26 4.03 -6.13
N MET A 89 22.22 3.32 -5.70
CA MET A 89 21.87 1.99 -6.26
C MET A 89 20.43 1.96 -6.81
N CYS A 90 20.10 2.96 -7.63
CA CYS A 90 18.99 2.95 -8.60
C CYS A 90 19.56 3.11 -10.01
#